data_AF-A0A5K0Z1P3-F1
#
_entry.id   AF-A0A5K0Z1P3-F1
#
_cell.length_a   1.000
_cell.length_b   1.000
_cell.length_c   1.000
_cell.angle_alpha   90.00
_cell.angle_beta   90.00
_cell.angle_gamma   90.00
#
_symmetry.space_group_name_H-M   'P 1'
#
loop_
_entity.id
_entity.type
_entity.pdbx_description
1 polymer ?
#
loop_
_entity_poly.entity_id
_entity_poly.type
_entity_poly.pdbx_seq_one_letter_code
_entity_poly.pdbx_strand_id
1 'polypeptide(L)' 'MWRLKVGEGVGDAWLRTANNHVGREVWEFDPDFGSEEDRKAIKEARANFTRHWFEKNHSSDLIMRMQ' A
#
# COMPACT_ATOMS: atom_id res chain seq x y z
N MET A 1 3.84 1.15 -2.86
CA MET A 1 3.99 0.29 -1.68
C MET A 1 3.15 0.89 -0.56
N TRP A 2 2.70 0.10 0.42
CA TRP A 2 1.89 0.66 1.51
C TRP A 2 2.80 1.39 2.49
N ARG A 3 2.43 2.63 2.82
CA ARG A 3 3.10 3.44 3.82
C ARG A 3 2.19 3.56 5.04
N LEU A 4 2.74 3.31 6.22
CA LEU A 4 2.03 3.59 7.46
C LEU A 4 2.01 5.10 7.69
N LYS A 5 0.81 5.66 7.78
CA LYS A 5 0.58 7.06 8.15
C LYS A 5 -0.11 7.10 9.49
N VAL A 6 0.53 7.79 10.42
CA VAL A 6 -0.02 8.06 11.75
C VAL A 6 -0.61 9.46 11.72
N GLY A 7 -1.84 9.60 12.21
CA GLY A 7 -2.51 10.89 12.35
C GLY A 7 -1.83 11.74 13.43
N GLU A 8 -1.23 12.86 13.02
CA GLU A 8 -0.53 13.81 13.91
C GLU A 8 -1.46 14.84 14.55
N GLY A 9 -2.78 14.75 14.33
CA GLY A 9 -3.71 15.68 14.97
C GLY A 9 -3.82 17.04 14.28
N VAL A 10 -3.53 17.13 12.98
CA VAL A 10 -3.84 18.31 12.15
C VAL A 10 -4.94 17.89 11.17
N GLY A 11 -6.18 18.12 11.57
CA GLY A 11 -7.37 17.66 10.86
C GLY A 11 -7.76 18.55 9.69
N ASP A 12 -8.17 17.91 8.60
CA ASP A 12 -8.90 18.53 7.50
C ASP A 12 -10.19 19.19 8.05
N ALA A 13 -10.53 20.39 7.59
CA ALA A 13 -11.65 21.17 8.12
C ALA A 13 -13.00 20.42 8.03
N TRP A 14 -13.08 19.43 7.15
CA TRP A 14 -14.26 18.61 6.88
C TRP A 14 -14.34 17.31 7.70
N LEU A 15 -13.29 16.95 8.46
CA LEU A 15 -13.26 15.71 9.26
C LEU A 15 -13.56 16.01 10.73
N ARG A 16 -14.66 15.44 11.24
CA ARG A 16 -15.10 15.60 12.64
C ARG A 16 -14.67 14.40 13.48
N THR A 17 -13.92 14.66 14.53
CA THR A 17 -13.38 13.64 15.46
C THR A 17 -13.21 14.25 16.85
N ALA A 18 -13.40 13.45 17.89
CA ALA A 18 -13.24 13.89 19.28
C ALA A 18 -11.77 14.09 19.70
N ASN A 19 -10.81 13.52 18.96
CA ASN A 19 -9.38 13.54 19.29
C ASN A 19 -8.49 14.00 18.11
N ASN A 20 -9.07 14.67 17.12
CA ASN A 20 -8.39 15.11 15.89
C ASN A 20 -7.65 13.99 15.12
N HIS A 21 -8.10 12.74 15.24
CA HIS A 21 -7.43 11.56 14.65
C HIS A 21 -6.02 11.30 15.18
N VAL A 22 -5.66 11.87 16.33
CA VAL A 22 -4.39 11.56 17.00
C VAL A 22 -4.33 10.06 17.31
N GLY A 23 -3.24 9.42 16.91
CA GLY A 23 -3.01 7.99 17.11
C GLY A 23 -3.76 7.08 16.13
N ARG A 24 -4.41 7.63 15.10
CA ARG A 24 -5.00 6.82 14.03
C ARG A 24 -3.90 6.33 13.10
N GLU A 25 -3.84 5.03 12.90
CA GLU A 25 -2.93 4.38 11.96
C GLU A 25 -3.69 3.98 10.69
N VAL A 26 -3.23 4.45 9.54
CA VAL A 26 -3.80 4.10 8.23
C VAL A 26 -2.68 3.72 7.29
N TRP A 27 -2.87 2.65 6.55
CA TRP A 27 -2.00 2.30 5.43
C TRP A 27 -2.46 3.07 4.19
N GLU A 28 -1.62 3.97 3.68
CA GLU A 28 -1.85 4.67 2.41
C GLU A 28 -1.01 4.03 1.31
N PHE A 29 -1.58 3.87 0.12
CA PHE A 29 -0.82 3.39 -1.03
C PHE A 29 -0.02 4.54 -1.63
N ASP A 30 1.32 4.45 -1.54
CA ASP A 30 2.25 5.43 -2.11
C ASP A 30 3.02 4.78 -3.28
N PRO A 31 2.83 5.23 -4.53
CA PRO A 31 3.48 4.65 -5.70
C PRO A 31 5.00 4.86 -5.72
N ASP A 32 5.50 5.85 -4.98
CA ASP A 32 6.91 6.23 -4.92
C ASP A 32 7.58 5.82 -3.62
N PHE A 33 6.93 4.96 -2.83
CA PHE A 33 7.49 4.41 -1.61
C PHE A 33 8.39 3.19 -1.91
N GLY A 34 9.64 3.22 -1.42
CA GLY A 34 10.67 2.19 -1.63
C GLY A 34 11.78 2.61 -2.62
N SER A 35 12.79 1.74 -2.79
CA SER A 35 13.87 1.94 -3.77
C SER A 35 13.38 1.77 -5.22
N GLU A 36 14.13 2.26 -6.21
CA GLU A 36 13.76 2.05 -7.62
C GLU A 36 13.76 0.56 -7.99
N GLU A 37 14.68 -0.20 -7.41
CA GLU A 37 14.78 -1.65 -7.57
C GLU A 37 13.54 -2.36 -7.06
N ASP A 38 13.06 -2.01 -5.86
CA ASP A 38 11.84 -2.59 -5.28
C ASP A 38 10.62 -2.25 -6.13
N ARG A 39 10.53 -0.99 -6.61
CA ARG A 39 9.45 -0.56 -7.50
C ARG A 39 9.45 -1.35 -8.80
N LYS A 40 10.65 -1.60 -9.37
CA LYS A 40 10.81 -2.40 -10.58
C LYS A 40 10.37 -3.85 -10.35
N ALA A 41 10.79 -4.46 -9.24
CA ALA A 41 10.42 -5.82 -8.85
C ALA A 41 8.89 -5.96 -8.68
N ILE A 42 8.25 -4.99 -8.02
CA ILE A 42 6.78 -4.99 -7.84
C ILE A 42 6.05 -4.82 -9.17
N LYS A 43 6.54 -3.96 -10.08
CA LYS A 43 5.96 -3.79 -11.42
C LYS A 43 6.04 -5.10 -12.22
N GLU A 44 7.19 -5.77 -12.16
CA GLU A 44 7.38 -7.06 -12.83
C GLU A 44 6.48 -8.14 -12.24
N ALA A 45 6.38 -8.23 -10.91
CA ALA A 45 5.48 -9.15 -10.21
C ALA A 45 4.01 -8.91 -10.61
N ARG A 46 3.56 -7.66 -10.72
CA ARG A 46 2.22 -7.28 -11.20
C ARG A 46 1.97 -7.72 -12.64
N ALA A 47 2.93 -7.50 -13.54
CA ALA A 47 2.81 -7.92 -14.93
C ALA A 47 2.73 -9.44 -15.04
N ASN A 48 3.54 -10.16 -14.26
CA ASN A 48 3.54 -11.61 -14.23
C ASN A 48 2.22 -12.17 -13.68
N PHE A 49 1.71 -11.61 -12.58
CA PHE A 49 0.40 -11.97 -12.03
C PHE A 49 -0.72 -11.75 -13.04
N THR A 50 -0.76 -10.59 -13.70
CA THR A 50 -1.80 -10.30 -14.71
C THR A 50 -1.77 -11.29 -15.87
N ARG A 51 -0.58 -11.69 -16.32
CA ARG A 51 -0.41 -12.67 -17.41
C ARG A 51 -0.89 -14.07 -17.02
N HIS A 52 -0.65 -14.49 -15.78
CA HIS A 52 -0.96 -15.84 -15.30
C HIS A 52 -2.14 -15.88 -14.33
N TRP A 53 -2.98 -14.83 -14.30
CA TRP A 53 -4.07 -14.68 -13.32
C TRP A 53 -4.98 -15.91 -13.32
N PHE A 54 -5.29 -16.45 -14.49
CA PHE A 54 -6.17 -17.61 -14.63
C PHE A 54 -5.47 -18.96 -14.38
N GLU A 55 -4.14 -18.97 -14.37
CA GLU A 55 -3.33 -20.19 -14.20
C GLU A 55 -2.86 -20.39 -12.75
N LYS A 56 -2.78 -19.30 -11.98
CA LYS A 56 -2.29 -19.33 -10.59
C LYS A 56 -3.36 -18.87 -9.61
N ASN A 57 -3.50 -19.64 -8.53
CA ASN A 57 -4.36 -19.26 -7.41
C ASN A 57 -3.89 -17.96 -6.75
N HIS A 58 -4.83 -17.13 -6.32
CA HIS A 58 -4.57 -15.87 -5.61
C HIS A 58 -3.65 -16.02 -4.37
N SER A 59 -3.64 -17.18 -3.73
CA SER A 59 -2.74 -17.50 -2.60
C SER A 59 -1.26 -17.64 -2.99
N SER A 60 -0.97 -17.71 -4.29
CA SER A 60 0.39 -17.80 -4.85
C SER A 60 0.93 -16.43 -5.26
N ASP A 61 0.23 -15.34 -4.92
CA ASP A 61 0.57 -13.99 -5.36
C ASP A 61 1.87 -13.50 -4.71
N LEU A 62 2.84 -13.17 -5.57
CA LEU A 62 4.16 -12.71 -5.18
C LEU A 62 4.13 -11.26 -4.64
N ILE A 63 3.18 -10.45 -5.10
CA ILE A 63 3.03 -9.04 -4.72
C ILE A 63 2.67 -8.97 -3.24
N MET A 64 1.81 -9.87 -2.76
CA MET A 64 1.42 -9.94 -1.35
C MET A 64 2.59 -10.26 -0.40
N ARG A 65 3.62 -10.96 -0.89
CA ARG A 65 4.83 -11.31 -0.10
C ARG A 65 5.90 -10.21 -0.13
N MET A 66 5.80 -9.29 -1.09
CA MET A 66 6.71 -8.15 -1.23
C MET A 66 6.23 -6.91 -0.44
N GLN A 67 5.11 -7.03 0.28
CA GLN A 67 4.49 -5.95 1.05
C GLN A 67 4.85 -6.00 2.53
#